data_AF-A0A3N5XFB1-F1
#
_entry.id   AF-A0A3N5XFB1-F1
#
_cell.length_a   1.000
_cell.length_b   1.000
_cell.length_c   1.000
_cell.angle_alpha   90.00
_cell.angle_beta   90.00
_cell.angle_gamma   90.00
#
_symmetry.space_group_name_H-M   'P 1'
#
loop_
_entity.id
_entity.type
_entity.pdbx_description
1 polymer ?
#
loop_
_entity_poly.entity_id
_entity_poly.type
_entity_poly.pdbx_seq_one_letter_code
_entity_poly.pdbx_strand_id
1 'polypeptide(L)'
;MSLVRTVVTTVAAIGLAAGVALAQQPTPPRAGAPGTPGAPGAPGARGGFPQRDPNRCSAPGGFGTASYVSPEPLPDGRVTFRICAPDATTVGLGSSDNDDIAPNSFMGGNGRAMTKDSKGLWSVTTEKPLAPDTYRYFFFVNGMRVPDPAAREFSLERSNIDSLVEVKGPAGEFQTFHSNIPHGHVARIDYWSEPLGAMRRMHVYTPPGYDKDTKAYPVLYLVHGAGDSDHSWATVGRANNILDNLIAAGKAKPMIIVMPDGHTPDRPAASPTNMLQNSDFTNDFLKVIIPYIDGHYRTLATPANRAMAGLSMGGGHTIQNGLTHTELFHYIGVFSISGGGEQYEKANDAALKRGAKELKLVYYAYGREDFVAKNSAQLKDTLNKYGIKFTLHETGGGHTWINWREYLNDFTPRLFK
;
A
#
# COMPACT_ATOMS: atom_id res chain seq x y z
N MET A 1 51.90 30.99 11.37
CA MET A 1 51.89 32.44 11.65
C MET A 1 51.67 33.16 10.34
N SER A 2 50.57 33.91 10.29
CA SER A 2 50.07 34.70 9.17
C SER A 2 50.84 36.02 9.05
N LEU A 3 50.98 36.58 7.83
CA LEU A 3 50.84 38.02 7.58
C LEU A 3 50.65 38.28 6.07
N VAL A 4 49.41 38.57 5.64
CA VAL A 4 48.90 39.88 5.18
C VAL A 4 49.53 40.44 3.89
N ARG A 5 48.72 40.48 2.83
CA ARG A 5 48.69 41.61 1.87
C ARG A 5 47.27 41.81 1.34
N THR A 6 46.69 42.95 1.69
CA THR A 6 45.44 43.52 1.17
C THR A 6 45.72 44.27 -0.12
N VAL A 7 44.92 44.09 -1.18
CA VAL A 7 44.54 45.17 -2.10
C VAL A 7 43.09 44.96 -2.57
N VAL A 8 42.33 46.04 -2.45
CA VAL A 8 40.94 46.28 -2.83
C VAL A 8 40.85 46.54 -4.34
N THR A 9 39.84 46.00 -5.04
CA THR A 9 39.31 46.64 -6.26
C THR A 9 37.83 46.28 -6.52
N THR A 10 36.99 47.31 -6.38
CA THR A 10 35.77 47.68 -7.11
C THR A 10 34.80 46.63 -7.66
N VAL A 11 33.57 46.67 -7.14
CA VAL A 11 32.35 46.04 -7.67
C VAL A 11 31.83 46.85 -8.86
N ALA A 12 31.59 46.18 -9.99
CA ALA A 12 30.76 46.68 -11.09
C ALA A 12 29.62 45.68 -11.34
N ALA A 13 28.39 46.17 -11.20
CA ALA A 13 27.16 45.43 -11.46
C ALA A 13 26.90 45.35 -12.97
N ILE A 14 26.57 44.15 -13.47
CA ILE A 14 25.86 43.96 -14.74
C ILE A 14 24.82 42.87 -14.53
N GLY A 15 23.56 43.28 -14.54
CA GLY A 15 22.42 42.38 -14.68
C GLY A 15 22.22 42.03 -16.16
N LEU A 16 21.89 40.77 -16.43
CA LEU A 16 21.35 40.35 -17.72
C LEU A 16 19.98 39.70 -17.51
N ALA A 17 18.96 40.41 -17.98
CA ALA A 17 17.64 39.88 -18.26
C ALA A 17 17.66 39.29 -19.68
N ALA A 18 17.18 38.05 -19.84
CA ALA A 18 16.92 37.46 -21.15
C ALA A 18 15.41 37.47 -21.40
N GLY A 19 14.98 38.42 -22.22
CA GLY A 19 13.64 38.46 -22.81
C GLY A 19 13.57 37.55 -24.05
N VAL A 20 12.51 36.75 -24.13
CA VAL A 20 12.20 35.89 -25.27
C VAL A 20 11.57 36.72 -26.38
N ALA A 21 12.13 36.66 -27.58
CA ALA A 21 11.59 37.27 -28.79
C ALA A 21 10.47 36.40 -29.38
N LEU A 22 9.27 36.97 -29.53
CA LEU A 22 8.13 36.38 -30.24
C LEU A 22 8.21 36.73 -31.72
N ALA A 23 8.27 35.72 -32.59
CA ALA A 23 8.11 35.87 -34.03
C ALA A 23 6.62 36.05 -34.39
N GLN A 24 6.34 37.03 -35.26
CA GLN A 24 5.00 37.39 -35.74
C GLN A 24 4.50 36.40 -36.79
N GLN A 25 3.28 35.88 -36.62
CA GLN A 25 2.53 35.16 -37.66
C GLN A 25 1.53 36.09 -38.36
N PRO A 26 1.19 35.85 -39.65
CA PRO A 26 0.35 36.75 -40.43
C PRO A 26 -1.14 36.67 -40.03
N THR A 27 -1.80 37.82 -40.06
CA THR A 27 -3.21 38.04 -39.70
C THR A 27 -4.19 37.44 -40.72
N PRO A 28 -5.28 36.77 -40.30
CA PRO A 28 -6.39 36.40 -41.18
C PRO A 28 -7.35 37.59 -41.42
N PRO A 29 -8.19 37.56 -42.48
CA PRO A 29 -9.05 38.70 -42.83
C PRO A 29 -10.23 38.89 -41.86
N ARG A 30 -10.61 40.15 -41.69
CA ARG A 30 -11.72 40.63 -40.84
C ARG A 30 -13.06 39.98 -41.22
N ALA A 31 -13.67 39.25 -40.29
CA ALA A 31 -15.10 38.93 -40.32
C ALA A 31 -15.93 40.17 -39.96
N GLY A 32 -17.08 40.32 -40.61
CA GLY A 32 -18.00 41.47 -40.51
C GLY A 32 -18.66 41.64 -39.15
N ALA A 33 -19.22 42.83 -38.94
CA ALA A 33 -19.82 43.28 -37.68
C ALA A 33 -20.95 42.35 -37.17
N PRO A 34 -21.06 42.14 -35.84
CA PRO A 34 -22.14 41.34 -35.27
C PRO A 34 -23.47 42.10 -35.33
N GLY A 35 -24.52 41.42 -35.80
CA GLY A 35 -25.89 41.89 -35.70
C GLY A 35 -26.35 41.98 -34.25
N THR A 36 -27.27 42.90 -33.98
CA THR A 36 -27.95 43.13 -32.70
C THR A 36 -28.48 41.82 -32.09
N PRO A 37 -28.22 41.53 -30.80
CA PRO A 37 -28.79 40.35 -30.15
C PRO A 37 -30.31 40.53 -29.97
N GLY A 38 -31.08 39.57 -30.48
CA GLY A 38 -32.49 39.43 -30.13
C GLY A 38 -32.67 39.15 -28.64
N ALA A 39 -33.79 39.61 -28.09
CA ALA A 39 -34.14 39.45 -26.68
C ALA A 39 -33.99 37.99 -26.21
N PRO A 40 -33.47 37.75 -24.99
CA PRO A 40 -33.30 36.40 -24.48
C PRO A 40 -34.66 35.72 -24.34
N GLY A 41 -34.83 34.59 -25.03
CA GLY A 41 -35.93 33.67 -24.79
C GLY A 41 -35.92 33.20 -23.33
N ALA A 42 -37.12 32.99 -22.78
CA ALA A 42 -37.33 32.56 -21.41
C ALA A 42 -36.41 31.38 -21.03
N PRO A 43 -35.90 31.31 -19.79
CA PRO A 43 -35.00 30.25 -19.37
C PRO A 43 -35.71 28.90 -19.52
N GLY A 44 -35.19 28.07 -20.43
CA GLY A 44 -35.57 26.68 -20.52
C GLY A 44 -35.41 26.02 -19.15
N ALA A 45 -36.45 25.30 -18.73
CA ALA A 45 -36.50 24.62 -17.45
C ALA A 45 -35.17 23.88 -17.20
N ARG A 46 -34.51 24.17 -16.06
CA ARG A 46 -33.45 23.30 -15.54
C ARG A 46 -34.06 21.90 -15.47
N GLY A 47 -33.59 20.99 -16.32
CA GLY A 47 -34.03 19.60 -16.31
C GLY A 47 -33.96 19.11 -14.86
N GLY A 48 -35.10 18.73 -14.30
CA GLY A 48 -35.14 18.13 -12.97
C GLY A 48 -34.18 16.95 -12.91
N PHE A 49 -33.69 16.61 -11.71
CA PHE A 49 -32.97 15.35 -11.53
C PHE A 49 -33.78 14.23 -12.20
N PRO A 50 -33.15 13.38 -13.04
CA PRO A 50 -33.87 12.32 -13.72
C PRO A 50 -34.69 11.54 -12.69
N GLN A 51 -36.01 11.46 -12.91
CA GLN A 51 -36.88 10.71 -12.02
C GLN A 51 -36.39 9.26 -11.98
N ARG A 52 -36.20 8.73 -10.78
CA ARG A 52 -35.81 7.32 -10.60
C ARG A 52 -36.94 6.44 -11.16
N ASP A 53 -36.60 5.54 -12.08
CA ASP A 53 -37.51 4.51 -12.53
C ASP A 53 -37.75 3.52 -11.38
N PRO A 54 -38.97 3.41 -10.84
CA PRO A 54 -39.27 2.51 -9.72
C PRO A 54 -39.09 1.02 -10.07
N ASN A 55 -39.05 0.69 -11.36
CA ASN A 55 -38.87 -0.66 -11.87
C ASN A 55 -37.40 -1.01 -12.15
N ARG A 56 -36.46 -0.07 -11.94
CA ARG A 56 -35.03 -0.33 -12.08
C ARG A 56 -34.33 -0.13 -10.75
N CYS A 57 -33.32 -0.96 -10.50
CA CYS A 57 -32.38 -0.65 -9.44
C CYS A 57 -31.75 0.72 -9.74
N SER A 58 -31.42 1.46 -8.70
CA SER A 58 -30.72 2.73 -8.83
C SER A 58 -29.38 2.62 -8.13
N ALA A 59 -28.30 2.90 -8.85
CA ALA A 59 -27.00 3.14 -8.24
C ALA A 59 -27.09 4.36 -7.30
N PRO A 60 -26.19 4.48 -6.30
CA PRO A 60 -26.03 5.73 -5.55
C PRO A 60 -25.93 6.92 -6.51
N GLY A 61 -26.77 7.94 -6.32
CA GLY A 61 -26.81 9.14 -7.17
C GLY A 61 -26.75 10.39 -6.32
N GLY A 62 -25.93 11.37 -6.72
CA GLY A 62 -25.68 12.57 -5.92
C GLY A 62 -25.08 12.22 -4.55
N PHE A 63 -25.70 12.68 -3.47
CA PHE A 63 -25.34 12.36 -2.08
C PHE A 63 -26.13 11.16 -1.49
N GLY A 64 -26.93 10.45 -2.28
CA GLY A 64 -27.75 9.34 -1.80
C GLY A 64 -27.01 8.00 -1.75
N THR A 65 -27.38 7.13 -0.82
CA THR A 65 -26.82 5.77 -0.71
C THR A 65 -27.50 4.78 -1.67
N ALA A 66 -26.86 3.63 -1.90
CA ALA A 66 -27.50 2.50 -2.57
C ALA A 66 -28.76 2.06 -1.80
N SER A 67 -29.78 1.59 -2.52
CA SER A 67 -30.99 1.02 -1.93
C SER A 67 -30.83 -0.46 -1.54
N TYR A 68 -29.60 -0.98 -1.61
CA TYR A 68 -29.23 -2.36 -1.33
C TYR A 68 -27.95 -2.37 -0.49
N VAL A 69 -27.74 -3.46 0.24
CA VAL A 69 -26.50 -3.68 0.99
C VAL A 69 -25.54 -4.51 0.14
N SER A 70 -24.32 -4.01 -0.03
CA SER A 70 -23.20 -4.74 -0.59
C SER A 70 -21.90 -4.16 -0.05
N PRO A 71 -20.95 -4.99 0.40
CA PRO A 71 -21.09 -6.43 0.62
C PRO A 71 -21.98 -6.68 1.87
N GLU A 72 -22.71 -7.80 1.92
CA GLU A 72 -23.56 -8.19 3.05
C GLU A 72 -23.08 -9.50 3.67
N PRO A 73 -22.31 -9.46 4.78
CA PRO A 73 -22.04 -10.65 5.58
C PRO A 73 -23.33 -11.21 6.18
N LEU A 74 -23.55 -12.52 6.02
CA LEU A 74 -24.73 -13.23 6.51
C LEU A 74 -24.43 -13.95 7.84
N PRO A 75 -25.46 -14.27 8.66
CA PRO A 75 -25.28 -14.96 9.93
C PRO A 75 -24.64 -16.35 9.84
N ASP A 76 -24.73 -17.01 8.67
CA ASP A 76 -24.11 -18.32 8.42
C ASP A 76 -22.65 -18.23 7.94
N GLY A 77 -22.06 -17.02 7.94
CA GLY A 77 -20.68 -16.76 7.53
C GLY A 77 -20.47 -16.65 6.03
N ARG A 78 -21.52 -16.79 5.20
CA ARG A 78 -21.45 -16.46 3.77
C ARG A 78 -21.56 -14.95 3.56
N VAL A 79 -21.19 -14.47 2.37
CA VAL A 79 -21.32 -13.06 2.01
C VAL A 79 -22.11 -12.93 0.71
N THR A 80 -23.11 -12.06 0.70
CA THR A 80 -23.82 -11.67 -0.53
C THR A 80 -23.26 -10.37 -1.07
N PHE A 81 -22.90 -10.38 -2.35
CA PHE A 81 -22.42 -9.22 -3.10
C PHE A 81 -23.50 -8.76 -4.08
N ARG A 82 -23.69 -7.45 -4.23
CA ARG A 82 -24.71 -6.88 -5.12
C ARG A 82 -24.20 -5.64 -5.85
N ILE A 83 -24.59 -5.51 -7.11
CA ILE A 83 -24.35 -4.28 -7.88
C ILE A 83 -25.53 -3.97 -8.79
N CYS A 84 -25.97 -2.72 -8.77
CA CYS A 84 -26.99 -2.26 -9.70
C CYS A 84 -26.37 -1.96 -11.06
N ALA A 85 -26.71 -2.76 -12.07
CA ALA A 85 -26.22 -2.60 -13.44
C ALA A 85 -27.29 -3.06 -14.44
N PRO A 86 -28.39 -2.28 -14.60
CA PRO A 86 -29.58 -2.77 -15.27
C PRO A 86 -29.41 -2.86 -16.79
N ASP A 87 -28.40 -2.22 -17.37
CA ASP A 87 -28.01 -2.33 -18.78
C ASP A 87 -26.85 -3.30 -19.03
N ALA A 88 -26.26 -3.86 -17.96
CA ALA A 88 -25.21 -4.88 -18.12
C ALA A 88 -25.78 -6.17 -18.72
N THR A 89 -24.97 -6.81 -19.56
CA THR A 89 -25.23 -8.13 -20.14
C THR A 89 -24.53 -9.23 -19.36
N THR A 90 -23.35 -8.94 -18.80
CA THR A 90 -22.63 -9.86 -17.92
C THR A 90 -22.14 -9.14 -16.67
N VAL A 91 -22.26 -9.81 -15.52
CA VAL A 91 -21.64 -9.37 -14.28
C VAL A 91 -21.00 -10.57 -13.57
N GLY A 92 -19.73 -10.41 -13.17
CA GLY A 92 -19.01 -11.35 -12.33
C GLY A 92 -18.47 -10.70 -11.06
N LEU A 93 -18.30 -11.49 -10.01
CA LEU A 93 -17.59 -11.14 -8.78
C LEU A 93 -16.14 -11.62 -8.90
N GLY A 94 -15.17 -10.76 -8.62
CA GLY A 94 -13.74 -11.06 -8.58
C GLY A 94 -13.11 -10.82 -7.21
N SER A 95 -11.95 -11.41 -6.96
CA SER A 95 -11.10 -11.17 -5.78
C SER A 95 -9.62 -11.25 -6.17
N SER A 96 -8.79 -10.38 -5.61
CA SER A 96 -7.34 -10.41 -5.85
C SER A 96 -6.59 -11.32 -4.88
N ASP A 97 -7.20 -11.73 -3.77
CA ASP A 97 -6.53 -12.41 -2.67
C ASP A 97 -7.27 -13.61 -2.06
N ASN A 98 -8.45 -13.98 -2.58
CA ASN A 98 -9.21 -15.12 -2.05
C ASN A 98 -10.07 -15.86 -3.09
N ASP A 99 -9.73 -17.13 -3.35
CA ASP A 99 -10.47 -17.98 -4.30
C ASP A 99 -11.85 -18.43 -3.80
N ASP A 100 -12.11 -18.43 -2.49
CA ASP A 100 -13.43 -18.78 -1.94
C ASP A 100 -14.47 -17.67 -2.23
N ILE A 101 -14.02 -16.44 -2.43
CA ILE A 101 -14.85 -15.35 -2.98
C ILE A 101 -15.04 -15.57 -4.48
N ALA A 102 -13.94 -15.61 -5.23
CA ALA A 102 -13.99 -15.72 -6.68
C ALA A 102 -12.73 -16.41 -7.25
N PRO A 103 -12.84 -17.67 -7.69
CA PRO A 103 -11.69 -18.45 -8.11
C PRO A 103 -11.04 -17.87 -9.38
N ASN A 104 -9.71 -17.94 -9.46
CA ASN A 104 -8.91 -17.62 -10.66
C ASN A 104 -9.05 -16.16 -11.18
N SER A 105 -9.60 -15.25 -10.37
CA SER A 105 -9.81 -13.85 -10.80
C SER A 105 -8.50 -13.10 -11.00
N PHE A 106 -7.50 -13.36 -10.14
CA PHE A 106 -6.14 -12.82 -10.29
C PHE A 106 -5.45 -13.30 -11.59
N MET A 107 -5.83 -14.47 -12.10
CA MET A 107 -5.31 -15.04 -13.35
C MET A 107 -6.08 -14.60 -14.61
N GLY A 108 -6.90 -13.55 -14.51
CA GLY A 108 -7.65 -13.00 -15.64
C GLY A 108 -8.94 -13.74 -15.97
N GLY A 109 -9.45 -14.59 -15.08
CA GLY A 109 -10.79 -15.15 -15.20
C GLY A 109 -11.88 -14.11 -14.97
N ASN A 110 -13.09 -14.33 -15.50
CA ASN A 110 -14.27 -13.46 -15.29
C ASN A 110 -14.87 -13.55 -13.87
N GLY A 111 -14.17 -14.23 -12.95
CA GLY A 111 -14.63 -14.49 -11.60
C GLY A 111 -15.91 -15.32 -11.55
N ARG A 112 -16.65 -15.19 -10.44
CA ARG A 112 -17.90 -15.91 -10.16
C ARG A 112 -19.08 -15.19 -10.82
N ALA A 113 -19.81 -15.86 -11.71
CA ALA A 113 -20.97 -15.28 -12.38
C ALA A 113 -22.08 -14.84 -11.39
N MET A 114 -22.71 -13.69 -11.66
CA MET A 114 -23.80 -13.15 -10.85
C MET A 114 -25.16 -13.32 -11.57
N THR A 115 -26.26 -13.29 -10.82
CA THR A 115 -27.62 -13.38 -11.35
C THR A 115 -28.31 -12.02 -11.32
N LYS A 116 -28.93 -11.63 -12.44
CA LYS A 116 -29.70 -10.38 -12.59
C LYS A 116 -31.17 -10.60 -12.24
N ASP A 117 -31.74 -9.75 -11.40
CA ASP A 117 -33.18 -9.73 -11.13
C ASP A 117 -33.98 -8.90 -12.14
N SER A 118 -35.30 -8.85 -11.98
CA SER A 118 -36.20 -8.09 -12.87
C SER A 118 -35.99 -6.57 -12.85
N LYS A 119 -35.33 -6.04 -11.81
CA LYS A 119 -35.00 -4.62 -11.68
C LYS A 119 -33.58 -4.32 -12.18
N GLY A 120 -32.81 -5.33 -12.57
CA GLY A 120 -31.44 -5.19 -13.04
C GLY A 120 -30.39 -5.10 -11.92
N LEU A 121 -30.75 -5.50 -10.69
CA LEU A 121 -29.80 -5.71 -9.62
C LEU A 121 -29.14 -7.08 -9.82
N TRP A 122 -27.81 -7.10 -9.82
CA TRP A 122 -27.03 -8.33 -9.90
C TRP A 122 -26.64 -8.76 -8.49
N SER A 123 -26.72 -10.07 -8.21
CA SER A 123 -26.32 -10.62 -6.93
C SER A 123 -25.63 -11.97 -7.05
N VAL A 124 -24.76 -12.27 -6.09
CA VAL A 124 -24.20 -13.61 -5.85
C VAL A 124 -23.87 -13.76 -4.37
N THR A 125 -24.01 -14.97 -3.85
CA THR A 125 -23.59 -15.33 -2.49
C THR A 125 -22.43 -16.32 -2.60
N THR A 126 -21.43 -16.20 -1.73
CA THR A 126 -20.35 -17.20 -1.65
C THR A 126 -20.94 -18.60 -1.45
N GLU A 127 -20.34 -19.62 -2.07
CA GLU A 127 -20.87 -20.99 -2.00
C GLU A 127 -20.75 -21.57 -0.59
N LYS A 128 -19.71 -21.18 0.12
CA LYS A 128 -19.36 -21.63 1.47
C LYS A 128 -19.08 -20.42 2.37
N PRO A 129 -19.22 -20.58 3.69
CA PRO A 129 -18.81 -19.56 4.65
C PRO A 129 -17.36 -19.17 4.44
N LEU A 130 -17.07 -17.88 4.55
CA LEU A 130 -15.70 -17.37 4.55
C LEU A 130 -15.16 -17.45 5.98
N ALA A 131 -13.87 -17.71 6.12
CA ALA A 131 -13.22 -17.61 7.42
C ALA A 131 -13.30 -16.15 7.93
N PRO A 132 -13.26 -15.91 9.26
CA PRO A 132 -13.19 -14.55 9.77
C PRO A 132 -11.90 -13.85 9.36
N ASP A 133 -12.00 -12.90 8.42
CA ASP A 133 -10.88 -12.12 7.92
C ASP A 133 -11.33 -10.89 7.09
N THR A 134 -10.40 -10.05 6.66
CA THR A 134 -10.59 -9.00 5.65
C THR A 134 -10.17 -9.51 4.27
N TYR A 135 -11.03 -9.29 3.28
CA TYR A 135 -10.83 -9.72 1.90
C TYR A 135 -11.02 -8.59 0.90
N ARG A 136 -10.27 -8.64 -0.21
CA ARG A 136 -10.49 -7.78 -1.37
C ARG A 136 -11.50 -8.42 -2.32
N TYR A 137 -12.36 -7.59 -2.89
CA TYR A 137 -13.24 -7.98 -3.98
C TYR A 137 -13.52 -6.82 -4.93
N PHE A 138 -14.04 -7.16 -6.10
CA PHE A 138 -14.45 -6.22 -7.13
C PHE A 138 -15.48 -6.88 -8.05
N PHE A 139 -16.05 -6.12 -8.99
CA PHE A 139 -16.95 -6.65 -10.00
C PHE A 139 -16.34 -6.55 -11.40
N PHE A 140 -16.71 -7.50 -12.27
CA PHE A 140 -16.54 -7.40 -13.71
C PHE A 140 -17.89 -7.06 -14.33
N VAL A 141 -18.13 -5.82 -14.75
CA VAL A 141 -19.36 -5.41 -15.44
C VAL A 141 -19.08 -5.29 -16.93
N ASN A 142 -19.68 -6.15 -17.75
CA ASN A 142 -19.38 -6.28 -19.18
C ASN A 142 -17.87 -6.43 -19.46
N GLY A 143 -17.16 -7.17 -18.60
CA GLY A 143 -15.70 -7.37 -18.68
C GLY A 143 -14.86 -6.25 -18.07
N MET A 144 -15.45 -5.12 -17.66
CA MET A 144 -14.71 -4.04 -17.00
C MET A 144 -14.63 -4.27 -15.50
N ARG A 145 -13.41 -4.24 -14.96
CA ARG A 145 -13.17 -4.27 -13.51
C ARG A 145 -13.64 -2.96 -12.87
N VAL A 146 -14.57 -3.03 -11.92
CA VAL A 146 -15.10 -1.89 -11.17
C VAL A 146 -15.14 -2.21 -9.67
N PRO A 147 -14.80 -1.25 -8.79
CA PRO A 147 -15.05 -1.41 -7.37
C PRO A 147 -16.56 -1.41 -7.10
N ASP A 148 -16.97 -1.95 -5.96
CA ASP A 148 -18.34 -1.88 -5.49
C ASP A 148 -18.71 -0.44 -5.11
N PRO A 149 -19.66 0.20 -5.82
CA PRO A 149 -20.07 1.57 -5.49
C PRO A 149 -20.80 1.68 -4.14
N ALA A 150 -21.21 0.57 -3.53
CA ALA A 150 -21.82 0.52 -2.21
C ALA A 150 -20.84 0.19 -1.07
N ALA A 151 -19.60 -0.22 -1.40
CA ALA A 151 -18.58 -0.50 -0.39
C ALA A 151 -18.20 0.76 0.40
N ARG A 152 -17.85 0.56 1.66
CA ARG A 152 -17.42 1.63 2.58
C ARG A 152 -15.92 1.75 2.74
N GLU A 153 -15.21 0.70 2.38
CA GLU A 153 -13.77 0.60 2.52
C GLU A 153 -13.16 0.09 1.22
N PHE A 154 -11.99 0.61 0.90
CA PHE A 154 -11.28 0.32 -0.33
C PHE A 154 -9.80 0.10 -0.05
N SER A 155 -9.18 -0.74 -0.87
CA SER A 155 -7.74 -0.94 -0.88
C SER A 155 -7.18 -0.46 -2.21
N LEU A 156 -6.22 0.45 -2.15
CA LEU A 156 -5.51 0.92 -3.34
C LEU A 156 -4.41 -0.08 -3.72
N GLU A 157 -4.36 -0.39 -5.00
CA GLU A 157 -3.30 -1.18 -5.64
C GLU A 157 -2.50 -0.28 -6.59
N ARG A 158 -1.41 -0.80 -7.17
CA ARG A 158 -0.54 -0.08 -8.11
C ARG A 158 -1.32 0.47 -9.31
N SER A 159 -2.26 -0.31 -9.83
CA SER A 159 -3.00 -0.01 -11.06
C SER A 159 -4.52 -0.05 -10.90
N ASN A 160 -5.01 -0.25 -9.67
CA ASN A 160 -6.35 -0.72 -9.42
C ASN A 160 -6.87 -0.30 -8.04
N ILE A 161 -8.17 -0.42 -7.83
CA ILE A 161 -8.80 -0.25 -6.51
C ILE A 161 -9.71 -1.46 -6.27
N ASP A 162 -9.59 -2.07 -5.09
CA ASP A 162 -10.48 -3.12 -4.59
C ASP A 162 -11.43 -2.58 -3.54
N SER A 163 -12.61 -3.16 -3.46
CA SER A 163 -13.52 -3.01 -2.32
C SER A 163 -13.15 -4.00 -1.23
N LEU A 164 -13.42 -3.66 0.02
CA LEU A 164 -13.12 -4.51 1.16
C LEU A 164 -14.40 -5.04 1.82
N VAL A 165 -14.32 -6.29 2.26
CA VAL A 165 -15.28 -6.90 3.18
C VAL A 165 -14.54 -7.50 4.37
N GLU A 166 -15.00 -7.22 5.59
CA GLU A 166 -14.57 -7.92 6.80
C GLU A 166 -15.64 -8.92 7.21
N VAL A 167 -15.27 -10.20 7.32
CA VAL A 167 -16.06 -11.24 7.96
C VAL A 167 -15.57 -11.34 9.39
N LYS A 168 -16.43 -10.97 10.35
CA LYS A 168 -16.05 -10.91 11.76
C LYS A 168 -16.12 -12.27 12.44
N GLY A 169 -15.29 -12.47 13.45
CA GLY A 169 -15.30 -13.67 14.27
C GLY A 169 -13.96 -13.92 14.97
N PRO A 170 -13.89 -14.89 15.89
CA PRO A 170 -12.76 -15.07 16.81
C PRO A 170 -11.38 -15.12 16.16
N ALA A 171 -11.26 -15.76 14.99
CA ALA A 171 -9.99 -15.87 14.27
C ALA A 171 -9.48 -14.53 13.71
N GLY A 172 -10.37 -13.59 13.43
CA GLY A 172 -10.06 -12.26 12.90
C GLY A 172 -9.97 -11.16 13.97
N GLU A 173 -10.25 -11.46 15.25
CA GLU A 173 -10.35 -10.42 16.30
C GLU A 173 -9.09 -9.57 16.48
N PHE A 174 -7.92 -10.13 16.15
CA PHE A 174 -6.63 -9.44 16.29
C PHE A 174 -6.46 -8.24 15.32
N GLN A 175 -7.21 -8.20 14.23
CA GLN A 175 -7.17 -7.14 13.21
C GLN A 175 -8.43 -6.26 13.16
N THR A 176 -9.47 -6.64 13.91
CA THR A 176 -10.73 -5.91 13.97
C THR A 176 -10.58 -4.61 14.76
N PHE A 177 -11.32 -3.59 14.35
CA PHE A 177 -11.42 -2.32 15.08
C PHE A 177 -12.26 -2.49 16.35
N HIS A 178 -11.72 -2.09 17.50
CA HIS A 178 -12.36 -2.18 18.81
C HIS A 178 -12.62 -0.79 19.39
N SER A 179 -13.88 -0.36 19.44
CA SER A 179 -14.24 1.02 19.87
C SER A 179 -13.89 1.37 21.33
N ASN A 180 -13.51 0.38 22.14
CA ASN A 180 -13.21 0.53 23.56
C ASN A 180 -11.71 0.62 23.87
N ILE A 181 -10.83 0.68 22.87
CA ILE A 181 -9.39 0.88 23.07
C ILE A 181 -8.91 2.21 22.46
N PRO A 182 -7.76 2.74 22.91
CA PRO A 182 -7.12 3.87 22.25
C PRO A 182 -6.64 3.50 20.84
N HIS A 183 -6.81 4.42 19.89
CA HIS A 183 -6.39 4.24 18.50
C HIS A 183 -5.28 5.22 18.10
N GLY A 184 -4.36 4.73 17.27
CA GLY A 184 -3.35 5.54 16.61
C GLY A 184 -3.90 6.32 15.41
N HIS A 185 -3.02 7.07 14.74
CA HIS A 185 -3.35 7.81 13.52
C HIS A 185 -2.61 7.22 12.33
N VAL A 186 -3.25 7.15 11.17
CA VAL A 186 -2.59 6.85 9.89
C VAL A 186 -2.64 8.11 9.02
N ALA A 187 -1.48 8.67 8.71
CA ALA A 187 -1.35 9.86 7.86
C ALA A 187 -0.75 9.50 6.51
N ARG A 188 -1.32 10.03 5.43
CA ARG A 188 -0.68 10.05 4.11
C ARG A 188 0.33 11.19 4.05
N ILE A 189 1.55 10.89 3.62
CA ILE A 189 2.63 11.85 3.43
C ILE A 189 3.07 11.81 1.98
N ASP A 190 3.01 12.96 1.32
CA ASP A 190 3.59 13.17 0.00
C ASP A 190 4.96 13.87 0.17
N TYR A 191 6.00 13.38 -0.51
CA TYR A 191 7.36 13.91 -0.41
C TYR A 191 8.05 13.94 -1.77
N TRP A 192 9.05 14.82 -1.93
CA TRP A 192 9.88 14.85 -3.13
C TRP A 192 11.08 13.92 -2.97
N SER A 193 11.30 13.05 -3.95
CA SER A 193 12.46 12.16 -3.99
C SER A 193 13.48 12.67 -4.99
N GLU A 194 14.54 13.30 -4.50
CA GLU A 194 15.64 13.80 -5.34
C GLU A 194 16.32 12.69 -6.16
N PRO A 195 16.64 11.51 -5.60
CA PRO A 195 17.21 10.42 -6.39
C PRO A 195 16.28 9.99 -7.53
N LEU A 196 14.97 10.22 -7.37
CA LEU A 196 13.98 9.80 -8.34
C LEU A 196 13.44 10.91 -9.27
N GLY A 197 13.71 12.17 -8.96
CA GLY A 197 13.14 13.32 -9.67
C GLY A 197 11.61 13.30 -9.71
N ALA A 198 10.96 12.78 -8.66
CA ALA A 198 9.52 12.58 -8.63
C ALA A 198 8.93 12.76 -7.23
N MET A 199 7.66 13.19 -7.18
CA MET A 199 6.84 13.11 -5.98
C MET A 199 6.55 11.63 -5.68
N ARG A 200 6.72 11.24 -4.42
CA ARG A 200 6.43 9.91 -3.89
C ARG A 200 5.49 10.03 -2.70
N ARG A 201 4.96 8.90 -2.26
CA ARG A 201 3.98 8.80 -1.18
C ARG A 201 4.35 7.69 -0.20
N MET A 202 4.04 7.92 1.07
CA MET A 202 4.04 6.89 2.12
C MET A 202 2.86 7.10 3.07
N HIS A 203 2.46 6.05 3.78
CA HIS A 203 1.58 6.17 4.94
C HIS A 203 2.39 5.97 6.23
N VAL A 204 2.06 6.75 7.26
CA VAL A 204 2.72 6.68 8.57
C VAL A 204 1.67 6.47 9.64
N TYR A 205 1.80 5.37 10.39
CA TYR A 205 1.06 5.12 11.62
C TYR A 205 1.82 5.70 12.81
N THR A 206 1.15 6.48 13.65
CA THR A 206 1.63 6.89 14.98
C THR A 206 0.80 6.21 16.07
N PRO A 207 1.42 5.71 17.15
CA PRO A 207 0.72 4.94 18.16
C PRO A 207 -0.22 5.80 19.01
N PRO A 208 -1.23 5.21 19.68
CA PRO A 208 -2.09 5.94 20.59
C PRO A 208 -1.29 6.75 21.62
N GLY A 209 -1.66 8.02 21.78
CA GLY A 209 -0.98 8.93 22.71
C GLY A 209 0.21 9.68 22.14
N TYR A 210 0.62 9.43 20.88
CA TYR A 210 1.71 10.15 20.23
C TYR A 210 1.58 11.68 20.40
N ASP A 211 0.43 12.27 20.09
CA ASP A 211 0.23 13.73 20.16
C ASP A 211 0.09 14.30 21.58
N LYS A 212 0.10 13.46 22.61
CA LYS A 212 -0.11 13.86 24.01
C LYS A 212 1.17 13.95 24.82
N ASP A 213 2.29 13.44 24.30
CA ASP A 213 3.58 13.46 24.99
C ASP A 213 4.74 13.85 24.05
N THR A 214 5.92 13.99 24.65
CA THR A 214 7.18 14.32 23.94
C THR A 214 8.06 13.09 23.75
N LYS A 215 7.52 11.88 23.91
CA LYS A 215 8.30 10.64 23.84
C LYS A 215 8.73 10.37 22.40
N ALA A 216 9.93 9.81 22.27
CA ALA A 216 10.42 9.26 21.01
C ALA A 216 10.12 7.75 20.91
N TYR A 217 9.81 7.29 19.70
CA TYR A 217 9.33 5.93 19.44
C TYR A 217 10.28 5.17 18.51
N PRO A 218 10.42 3.85 18.68
CA PRO A 218 11.07 3.03 17.67
C PRO A 218 10.22 3.00 16.38
N VAL A 219 10.86 2.64 15.26
CA VAL A 219 10.23 2.70 13.92
C VAL A 219 10.31 1.35 13.23
N LEU A 220 9.18 0.88 12.73
CA LEU A 220 9.08 -0.24 11.80
C LEU A 220 8.82 0.29 10.38
N TYR A 221 9.71 0.00 9.44
CA TYR A 221 9.48 0.23 8.01
C TYR A 221 8.86 -1.03 7.41
N LEU A 222 7.65 -0.94 6.87
CA LEU A 222 6.80 -2.07 6.47
C LEU A 222 6.41 -1.95 4.99
N VAL A 223 7.07 -2.74 4.13
CA VAL A 223 6.98 -2.60 2.66
C VAL A 223 6.00 -3.63 2.07
N HIS A 224 5.16 -3.21 1.14
CA HIS A 224 4.14 -4.04 0.50
C HIS A 224 4.68 -4.90 -0.67
N GLY A 225 3.81 -5.74 -1.25
CA GLY A 225 4.13 -6.63 -2.36
C GLY A 225 4.03 -6.00 -3.75
N ALA A 226 4.31 -6.80 -4.77
CA ALA A 226 4.10 -6.39 -6.16
C ALA A 226 2.60 -6.21 -6.43
N GLY A 227 2.23 -5.13 -7.12
CA GLY A 227 0.81 -4.82 -7.41
C GLY A 227 0.09 -4.08 -6.28
N ASP A 228 0.64 -4.05 -5.07
CA ASP A 228 0.11 -3.26 -3.95
C ASP A 228 0.52 -1.77 -3.99
N SER A 229 0.10 -1.01 -2.97
CA SER A 229 0.52 0.37 -2.74
C SER A 229 0.95 0.61 -1.29
N ASP A 230 1.50 1.78 -1.03
CA ASP A 230 1.84 2.29 0.30
C ASP A 230 0.67 2.32 1.30
N HIS A 231 -0.58 2.22 0.82
CA HIS A 231 -1.76 2.17 1.68
C HIS A 231 -2.22 0.73 2.01
N SER A 232 -1.68 -0.29 1.32
CA SER A 232 -2.17 -1.67 1.45
C SER A 232 -2.05 -2.21 2.88
N TRP A 233 -0.94 -1.94 3.57
CA TRP A 233 -0.74 -2.39 4.95
C TRP A 233 -1.73 -1.75 5.94
N ALA A 234 -2.15 -0.50 5.73
CA ALA A 234 -3.14 0.17 6.58
C ALA A 234 -4.60 -0.14 6.20
N THR A 235 -4.84 -0.69 5.00
CA THR A 235 -6.17 -1.07 4.51
C THR A 235 -6.37 -2.56 4.67
N VAL A 236 -6.17 -3.35 3.61
CA VAL A 236 -6.33 -4.82 3.67
C VAL A 236 -5.41 -5.45 4.72
N GLY A 237 -4.21 -4.89 4.95
CA GLY A 237 -3.25 -5.40 5.93
C GLY A 237 -3.60 -5.07 7.38
N ARG A 238 -4.56 -4.16 7.63
CA ARG A 238 -5.06 -3.78 8.97
C ARG A 238 -3.95 -3.47 10.00
N ALA A 239 -2.78 -3.01 9.56
CA ALA A 239 -1.60 -2.87 10.41
C ALA A 239 -1.83 -1.94 11.61
N ASN A 240 -2.59 -0.87 11.41
CA ASN A 240 -2.99 0.06 12.47
C ASN A 240 -3.87 -0.62 13.52
N ASN A 241 -4.89 -1.39 13.13
CA ASN A 241 -5.76 -2.09 14.08
C ASN A 241 -5.00 -3.19 14.81
N ILE A 242 -4.17 -3.97 14.11
CA ILE A 242 -3.33 -5.00 14.70
C ILE A 242 -2.42 -4.39 15.77
N LEU A 243 -1.75 -3.29 15.44
CA LEU A 243 -0.82 -2.66 16.38
C LEU A 243 -1.55 -1.97 17.54
N ASP A 244 -2.70 -1.31 17.31
CA ASP A 244 -3.56 -0.76 18.37
C ASP A 244 -3.97 -1.84 19.36
N ASN A 245 -4.46 -2.98 18.85
CA ASN A 245 -4.90 -4.12 19.66
C ASN A 245 -3.75 -4.70 20.49
N LEU A 246 -2.57 -4.86 19.88
CA LEU A 246 -1.39 -5.38 20.56
C LEU A 246 -0.83 -4.40 21.60
N ILE A 247 -0.87 -3.08 21.34
CA ILE A 247 -0.45 -2.05 22.30
C ILE A 247 -1.43 -2.01 23.48
N ALA A 248 -2.74 -1.99 23.22
CA ALA A 248 -3.77 -1.98 24.26
C ALA A 248 -3.69 -3.23 25.15
N ALA A 249 -3.33 -4.39 24.57
CA ALA A 249 -3.10 -5.63 25.30
C ALA A 249 -1.73 -5.72 25.99
N GLY A 250 -0.86 -4.69 25.87
CA GLY A 250 0.49 -4.70 26.44
C GLY A 250 1.46 -5.69 25.80
N LYS A 251 1.15 -6.20 24.59
CA LYS A 251 1.92 -7.24 23.90
C LYS A 251 3.00 -6.65 22.98
N ALA A 252 2.77 -5.49 22.40
CA ALA A 252 3.72 -4.75 21.57
C ALA A 252 4.14 -3.42 22.22
N LYS A 253 5.40 -3.01 22.02
CA LYS A 253 5.83 -1.66 22.38
C LYS A 253 5.16 -0.65 21.44
N PRO A 254 4.68 0.51 21.93
CA PRO A 254 4.28 1.61 21.06
C PRO A 254 5.40 1.96 20.09
N MET A 255 5.10 1.99 18.80
CA MET A 255 6.05 2.22 17.72
C MET A 255 5.39 2.98 16.58
N ILE A 256 6.19 3.68 15.77
CA ILE A 256 5.77 4.23 14.48
C ILE A 256 5.87 3.12 13.43
N ILE A 257 4.88 3.02 12.53
CA ILE A 257 5.00 2.19 11.32
C ILE A 257 5.05 3.11 10.10
N VAL A 258 6.08 2.97 9.27
CA VAL A 258 6.22 3.68 7.99
C VAL A 258 5.97 2.69 6.87
N MET A 259 4.99 2.98 6.02
CA MET A 259 4.56 2.15 4.89
C MET A 259 4.85 2.91 3.59
N PRO A 260 6.06 2.81 3.03
CA PRO A 260 6.42 3.49 1.79
C PRO A 260 5.87 2.77 0.56
N ASP A 261 5.77 3.50 -0.56
CA ASP A 261 5.52 2.88 -1.86
C ASP A 261 6.80 2.17 -2.34
N GLY A 262 6.72 0.86 -2.50
CA GLY A 262 7.82 0.02 -2.98
C GLY A 262 8.03 0.09 -4.49
N HIS A 263 7.06 0.63 -5.25
CA HIS A 263 7.18 0.81 -6.69
C HIS A 263 7.83 2.15 -7.02
N THR A 264 8.87 2.13 -7.84
CA THR A 264 9.52 3.34 -8.35
C THR A 264 9.06 3.65 -9.76
N PRO A 265 9.13 4.92 -10.21
CA PRO A 265 8.80 5.28 -11.59
C PRO A 265 9.64 4.48 -12.60
N ASP A 266 9.01 4.05 -13.70
CA ASP A 266 9.73 3.44 -14.81
C ASP A 266 10.67 4.49 -15.45
N ARG A 267 11.96 4.16 -15.60
CA ARG A 267 12.94 5.06 -16.21
C ARG A 267 13.58 4.45 -17.46
N PRO A 268 13.74 5.23 -18.55
CA PRO A 268 14.39 4.76 -19.77
C PRO A 268 15.82 4.23 -19.59
N ALA A 269 16.54 4.73 -18.57
CA ALA A 269 17.94 4.38 -18.27
C ALA A 269 18.09 3.38 -17.12
N ALA A 270 17.01 3.00 -16.44
CA ALA A 270 17.06 1.87 -15.53
C ALA A 270 17.13 0.61 -16.40
N SER A 271 18.30 -0.04 -16.44
CA SER A 271 18.38 -1.46 -16.83
C SER A 271 17.23 -2.19 -16.11
N PRO A 272 16.49 -3.14 -16.72
CA PRO A 272 15.34 -3.77 -16.08
C PRO A 272 15.75 -4.35 -14.73
N THR A 273 15.63 -3.53 -13.68
CA THR A 273 15.99 -3.91 -12.34
C THR A 273 14.88 -4.82 -11.92
N ASN A 274 15.26 -6.07 -11.62
CA ASN A 274 14.38 -7.02 -10.97
C ASN A 274 13.60 -6.27 -9.89
N MET A 275 12.26 -6.36 -9.90
CA MET A 275 11.40 -5.67 -8.93
C MET A 275 11.81 -5.95 -7.48
N LEU A 276 12.45 -7.10 -7.23
CA LEU A 276 13.01 -7.50 -5.95
C LEU A 276 14.36 -6.83 -5.60
N GLN A 277 15.17 -6.51 -6.61
CA GLN A 277 16.49 -5.86 -6.49
C GLN A 277 16.42 -4.46 -7.14
N ASN A 278 15.63 -3.59 -6.52
CA ASN A 278 15.35 -2.26 -7.02
C ASN A 278 16.27 -1.21 -6.34
N SER A 279 17.34 -0.83 -7.02
CA SER A 279 18.29 0.19 -6.52
C SER A 279 17.68 1.59 -6.42
N ASP A 280 16.67 1.90 -7.23
CA ASP A 280 15.93 3.16 -7.14
C ASP A 280 15.15 3.22 -5.82
N PHE A 281 14.48 2.12 -5.43
CA PHE A 281 13.82 2.05 -4.13
C PHE A 281 14.84 2.14 -3.00
N THR A 282 15.97 1.44 -3.09
CA THR A 282 17.06 1.54 -2.11
C THR A 282 17.53 2.99 -1.93
N ASN A 283 17.74 3.72 -3.03
CA ASN A 283 18.19 5.11 -2.97
C ASN A 283 17.14 6.02 -2.33
N ASP A 284 15.88 5.89 -2.73
CA ASP A 284 14.77 6.65 -2.14
C ASP A 284 14.62 6.34 -0.65
N PHE A 285 14.63 5.07 -0.30
CA PHE A 285 14.46 4.59 1.07
C PHE A 285 15.56 5.08 2.01
N LEU A 286 16.83 4.86 1.64
CA LEU A 286 17.97 5.17 2.50
C LEU A 286 18.28 6.67 2.54
N LYS A 287 18.12 7.39 1.42
CA LYS A 287 18.55 8.79 1.32
C LYS A 287 17.42 9.79 1.56
N VAL A 288 16.16 9.36 1.46
CA VAL A 288 15.00 10.27 1.57
C VAL A 288 14.05 9.81 2.67
N ILE A 289 13.50 8.60 2.59
CA ILE A 289 12.45 8.15 3.52
C ILE A 289 12.96 8.11 4.97
N ILE A 290 14.07 7.44 5.25
CA ILE A 290 14.60 7.33 6.63
C ILE A 290 14.95 8.72 7.20
N PRO A 291 15.74 9.58 6.51
CA PRO A 291 16.01 10.93 6.99
C PRO A 291 14.75 11.79 7.16
N TYR A 292 13.76 11.66 6.28
CA TYR A 292 12.50 12.39 6.40
C TYR A 292 11.80 12.00 7.69
N ILE A 293 11.66 10.70 7.96
CA ILE A 293 10.97 10.20 9.14
C ILE A 293 11.67 10.64 10.43
N ASP A 294 13.01 10.50 10.50
CA ASP A 294 13.78 10.93 11.67
C ASP A 294 13.79 12.46 11.86
N GLY A 295 13.58 13.23 10.78
CA GLY A 295 13.49 14.70 10.84
C GLY A 295 12.11 15.27 11.13
N HIS A 296 11.03 14.52 10.88
CA HIS A 296 9.64 15.01 10.99
C HIS A 296 8.83 14.30 12.08
N TYR A 297 9.30 13.15 12.58
CA TYR A 297 8.65 12.39 13.64
C TYR A 297 9.58 12.24 14.85
N ARG A 298 9.00 12.01 16.03
CA ARG A 298 9.76 11.74 17.27
C ARG A 298 10.25 10.29 17.25
N THR A 299 11.39 10.05 16.61
CA THR A 299 11.95 8.70 16.47
C THR A 299 13.13 8.47 17.42
N LEU A 300 13.29 7.21 17.84
CA LEU A 300 14.55 6.72 18.40
C LEU A 300 15.44 6.29 17.23
N ALA A 301 16.20 7.23 16.68
CA ALA A 301 16.96 7.05 15.44
C ALA A 301 18.24 6.20 15.59
N THR A 302 18.16 5.01 16.21
CA THR A 302 19.27 4.07 16.38
C THR A 302 18.94 2.69 15.82
N PRO A 303 19.94 1.87 15.43
CA PRO A 303 19.68 0.54 14.86
C PRO A 303 18.87 -0.38 15.77
N ALA A 304 19.10 -0.29 17.08
CA ALA A 304 18.35 -1.05 18.08
C ALA A 304 16.87 -0.64 18.22
N ASN A 305 16.46 0.48 17.61
CA ASN A 305 15.10 0.98 17.63
C ASN A 305 14.51 1.09 16.21
N ARG A 306 15.13 0.43 15.24
CA ARG A 306 14.66 0.43 13.86
C ARG A 306 14.53 -1.00 13.33
N ALA A 307 13.37 -1.26 12.76
CA ALA A 307 13.01 -2.53 12.14
C ALA A 307 12.65 -2.31 10.67
N MET A 308 12.90 -3.32 9.84
CA MET A 308 12.41 -3.37 8.48
C MET A 308 11.74 -4.72 8.23
N ALA A 309 10.54 -4.69 7.67
CA ALA A 309 9.86 -5.88 7.22
C ALA A 309 9.12 -5.64 5.91
N GLY A 310 8.79 -6.72 5.21
CA GLY A 310 7.96 -6.61 4.02
C GLY A 310 7.56 -7.95 3.46
N LEU A 311 6.52 -7.91 2.63
CA LEU A 311 5.93 -9.08 1.97
C LEU A 311 6.33 -9.18 0.51
N SER A 312 6.59 -10.39 0.01
CA SER A 312 6.86 -10.66 -1.41
C SER A 312 7.95 -9.73 -1.97
N MET A 313 7.61 -8.82 -2.90
CA MET A 313 8.50 -7.75 -3.37
C MET A 313 9.15 -6.94 -2.24
N GLY A 314 8.36 -6.45 -1.28
CA GLY A 314 8.85 -5.72 -0.12
C GLY A 314 9.71 -6.58 0.82
N GLY A 315 9.48 -7.89 0.85
CA GLY A 315 10.38 -8.84 1.50
C GLY A 315 11.73 -8.92 0.79
N GLY A 316 11.73 -8.87 -0.55
CA GLY A 316 12.94 -8.77 -1.36
C GLY A 316 13.70 -7.47 -1.07
N HIS A 317 13.00 -6.34 -0.98
CA HIS A 317 13.58 -5.07 -0.54
C HIS A 317 14.13 -5.15 0.89
N THR A 318 13.47 -5.89 1.78
CA THR A 318 13.94 -6.13 3.14
C THR A 318 15.20 -6.97 3.19
N ILE A 319 15.35 -7.97 2.31
CA ILE A 319 16.61 -8.71 2.14
C ILE A 319 17.70 -7.76 1.65
N GLN A 320 17.44 -6.97 0.60
CA GLN A 320 18.46 -6.11 -0.01
C GLN A 320 18.92 -4.95 0.88
N ASN A 321 18.03 -4.39 1.69
CA ASN A 321 18.33 -3.20 2.50
C ASN A 321 18.47 -3.55 3.99
N GLY A 322 17.56 -4.34 4.53
CA GLY A 322 17.51 -4.66 5.96
C GLY A 322 18.65 -5.57 6.42
N LEU A 323 18.92 -6.68 5.73
CA LEU A 323 19.97 -7.63 6.13
C LEU A 323 21.39 -7.10 5.92
N THR A 324 21.55 -6.03 5.15
CA THR A 324 22.85 -5.52 4.67
C THR A 324 23.24 -4.17 5.26
N HIS A 325 22.30 -3.47 5.92
CA HIS A 325 22.50 -2.16 6.55
C HIS A 325 22.27 -2.26 8.07
N THR A 326 23.09 -3.05 8.75
CA THR A 326 22.99 -3.25 10.21
C THR A 326 23.33 -2.01 11.02
N GLU A 327 24.03 -1.05 10.41
CA GLU A 327 24.18 0.32 10.92
C GLU A 327 22.87 1.11 10.95
N LEU A 328 21.78 0.57 10.39
CA LEU A 328 20.44 1.15 10.41
C LEU A 328 19.40 0.26 11.09
N PHE A 329 19.51 -1.08 11.00
CA PHE A 329 18.46 -2.02 11.44
C PHE A 329 19.00 -3.17 12.29
N HIS A 330 18.29 -3.50 13.38
CA HIS A 330 18.56 -4.70 14.18
C HIS A 330 17.44 -5.75 14.14
N TYR A 331 16.27 -5.41 13.59
CA TYR A 331 15.11 -6.31 13.53
C TYR A 331 14.57 -6.41 12.11
N ILE A 332 14.57 -7.61 11.54
CA ILE A 332 14.28 -7.87 10.14
C ILE A 332 13.12 -8.86 10.01
N GLY A 333 12.12 -8.56 9.19
CA GLY A 333 10.97 -9.43 8.91
C GLY A 333 10.81 -9.72 7.42
N VAL A 334 11.08 -10.95 6.99
CA VAL A 334 10.93 -11.38 5.60
C VAL A 334 9.67 -12.24 5.48
N PHE A 335 8.65 -11.74 4.79
CA PHE A 335 7.36 -12.42 4.63
C PHE A 335 7.17 -12.91 3.19
N SER A 336 6.90 -14.20 3.02
CA SER A 336 6.54 -14.82 1.74
C SER A 336 7.47 -14.43 0.58
N ILE A 337 8.78 -14.52 0.76
CA ILE A 337 9.74 -14.42 -0.34
C ILE A 337 11.01 -15.19 -0.01
N SER A 338 11.68 -15.71 -1.03
CA SER A 338 13.03 -16.26 -0.88
C SER A 338 14.07 -15.31 -1.47
N GLY A 339 15.34 -15.52 -1.16
CA GLY A 339 16.45 -14.73 -1.64
C GLY A 339 17.75 -15.31 -1.14
N GLY A 340 18.82 -14.52 -1.17
CA GLY A 340 20.16 -15.02 -0.86
C GLY A 340 20.82 -15.68 -2.07
N GLY A 341 21.56 -16.75 -1.83
CA GLY A 341 22.34 -17.47 -2.83
C GLY A 341 23.67 -16.81 -3.17
N GLU A 342 24.50 -17.53 -3.93
CA GLU A 342 25.93 -17.22 -4.10
C GLU A 342 26.22 -15.79 -4.59
N GLN A 343 25.46 -15.29 -5.57
CA GLN A 343 25.67 -13.95 -6.11
C GLN A 343 25.36 -12.86 -5.07
N TYR A 344 24.27 -13.02 -4.32
CA TYR A 344 23.89 -12.09 -3.25
C TYR A 344 24.91 -12.14 -2.11
N GLU A 345 25.34 -13.33 -1.72
CA GLU A 345 26.37 -13.54 -0.68
C GLU A 345 27.68 -12.87 -1.07
N LYS A 346 28.15 -13.08 -2.32
CA LYS A 346 29.38 -12.45 -2.83
C LYS A 346 29.29 -10.93 -2.81
N ALA A 347 28.13 -10.36 -3.16
CA ALA A 347 27.92 -8.92 -3.14
C ALA A 347 27.85 -8.33 -1.72
N ASN A 348 27.43 -9.12 -0.73
CA ASN A 348 27.10 -8.63 0.62
C ASN A 348 27.90 -9.30 1.76
N ASP A 349 28.99 -10.00 1.45
CA ASP A 349 29.73 -10.84 2.41
C ASP A 349 30.10 -10.10 3.71
N ALA A 350 30.67 -8.91 3.60
CA ALA A 350 31.04 -8.10 4.77
C ALA A 350 29.82 -7.69 5.61
N ALA A 351 28.71 -7.34 4.96
CA ALA A 351 27.48 -6.94 5.63
C ALA A 351 26.81 -8.12 6.33
N LEU A 352 26.73 -9.28 5.69
CA LEU A 352 26.18 -10.50 6.30
C LEU A 352 27.01 -10.98 7.49
N LYS A 353 28.35 -10.86 7.43
CA LYS A 353 29.24 -11.13 8.58
C LYS A 353 29.03 -10.18 9.75
N ARG A 354 28.69 -8.90 9.50
CA ARG A 354 28.25 -7.97 10.56
C ARG A 354 26.87 -8.36 11.09
N GLY A 355 25.96 -8.72 10.18
CA GLY A 355 24.62 -9.22 10.46
C GLY A 355 24.57 -10.29 11.55
N ALA A 356 25.48 -11.26 11.48
CA ALA A 356 25.57 -12.35 12.47
C ALA A 356 25.86 -11.88 13.91
N LYS A 357 26.41 -10.68 14.08
CA LYS A 357 26.78 -10.09 15.38
C LYS A 357 25.79 -9.02 15.84
N GLU A 358 25.23 -8.27 14.90
CA GLU A 358 24.49 -7.03 15.17
C GLU A 358 22.97 -7.23 15.15
N LEU A 359 22.46 -8.12 14.29
CA LEU A 359 21.02 -8.38 14.19
C LEU A 359 20.50 -9.07 15.45
N LYS A 360 19.42 -8.51 16.01
CA LYS A 360 18.73 -9.03 17.21
C LYS A 360 17.62 -10.01 16.85
N LEU A 361 16.95 -9.77 15.73
CA LEU A 361 15.91 -10.65 15.21
C LEU A 361 15.97 -10.66 13.69
N VAL A 362 16.06 -11.86 13.12
CA VAL A 362 15.64 -12.12 11.74
C VAL A 362 14.45 -13.05 11.81
N TYR A 363 13.30 -12.60 11.34
CA TYR A 363 12.06 -13.34 11.30
C TYR A 363 11.76 -13.69 9.84
N TYR A 364 11.59 -14.98 9.56
CA TYR A 364 11.29 -15.46 8.22
C TYR A 364 9.99 -16.26 8.26
N ALA A 365 8.99 -15.85 7.47
CA ALA A 365 7.68 -16.48 7.46
C ALA A 365 7.16 -16.72 6.05
N TYR A 366 6.48 -17.85 5.85
CA TYR A 366 5.78 -18.19 4.61
C TYR A 366 4.72 -19.28 4.88
N GLY A 367 3.73 -19.35 3.98
CA GLY A 367 2.72 -20.41 3.98
C GLY A 367 3.23 -21.67 3.28
N ARG A 368 2.83 -22.86 3.74
CA ARG A 368 3.25 -24.13 3.13
C ARG A 368 2.73 -24.31 1.71
N GLU A 369 1.58 -23.71 1.39
CA GLU A 369 0.98 -23.73 0.06
C GLU A 369 1.42 -22.53 -0.81
N ASP A 370 2.25 -21.64 -0.28
CA ASP A 370 2.86 -20.52 -1.03
C ASP A 370 3.86 -21.06 -2.06
N PHE A 371 3.89 -20.47 -3.26
CA PHE A 371 4.86 -20.83 -4.29
C PHE A 371 6.31 -20.63 -3.82
N VAL A 372 6.53 -19.74 -2.86
CA VAL A 372 7.84 -19.48 -2.22
C VAL A 372 8.35 -20.68 -1.42
N ALA A 373 7.46 -21.53 -0.87
CA ALA A 373 7.84 -22.65 -0.03
C ALA A 373 8.88 -23.56 -0.72
N LYS A 374 8.73 -23.77 -2.04
CA LYS A 374 9.63 -24.58 -2.87
C LYS A 374 11.07 -24.05 -2.91
N ASN A 375 11.25 -22.74 -2.80
CA ASN A 375 12.55 -22.07 -2.87
C ASN A 375 13.02 -21.55 -1.51
N SER A 376 12.27 -21.83 -0.43
CA SER A 376 12.53 -21.28 0.90
C SER A 376 13.90 -21.64 1.48
N ALA A 377 14.47 -22.77 1.04
CA ALA A 377 15.78 -23.26 1.47
C ALA A 377 16.90 -22.25 1.19
N GLN A 378 16.85 -21.54 0.06
CA GLN A 378 17.94 -20.65 -0.35
C GLN A 378 18.26 -19.57 0.69
N LEU A 379 17.24 -18.86 1.20
CA LEU A 379 17.47 -17.84 2.23
C LEU A 379 17.93 -18.47 3.55
N LYS A 380 17.37 -19.63 3.93
CA LYS A 380 17.78 -20.37 5.13
C LYS A 380 19.25 -20.76 5.06
N ASP A 381 19.70 -21.25 3.90
CA ASP A 381 21.09 -21.65 3.67
C ASP A 381 22.04 -20.47 3.74
N THR A 382 21.69 -19.32 3.14
CA THR A 382 22.46 -18.08 3.28
C THR A 382 22.56 -17.63 4.73
N LEU A 383 21.45 -17.59 5.48
CA LEU A 383 21.45 -17.19 6.89
C LEU A 383 22.32 -18.14 7.74
N ASN A 384 22.18 -19.45 7.53
CA ASN A 384 22.98 -20.47 8.21
C ASN A 384 24.48 -20.35 7.89
N LYS A 385 24.84 -20.17 6.61
CA LYS A 385 26.23 -20.03 6.15
C LYS A 385 26.96 -18.87 6.84
N TYR A 386 26.26 -17.75 7.05
CA TYR A 386 26.83 -16.58 7.72
C TYR A 386 26.68 -16.60 9.25
N GLY A 387 26.01 -17.61 9.82
CA GLY A 387 25.75 -17.69 11.26
C GLY A 387 24.73 -16.67 11.76
N ILE A 388 23.85 -16.17 10.89
CA ILE A 388 22.77 -15.26 11.26
C ILE A 388 21.62 -16.08 11.84
N LYS A 389 21.35 -15.88 13.13
CA LYS A 389 20.23 -16.55 13.81
C LYS A 389 18.89 -16.00 13.29
N PHE A 390 17.95 -16.89 13.02
CA PHE A 390 16.61 -16.51 12.57
C PHE A 390 15.51 -17.33 13.26
N THR A 391 14.33 -16.74 13.36
CA THR A 391 13.08 -17.39 13.75
C THR A 391 12.30 -17.71 12.49
N LEU A 392 12.01 -18.99 12.28
CA LEU A 392 11.15 -19.45 11.19
C LEU A 392 9.71 -19.55 11.67
N HIS A 393 8.76 -19.04 10.90
CA HIS A 393 7.33 -19.16 11.16
C HIS A 393 6.60 -19.66 9.90
N GLU A 394 6.38 -20.98 9.86
CA GLU A 394 5.66 -21.64 8.78
C GLU A 394 4.18 -21.81 9.14
N THR A 395 3.31 -21.37 8.25
CA THR A 395 1.84 -21.41 8.42
C THR A 395 1.21 -22.29 7.35
N GLY A 396 -0.08 -22.64 7.51
CA GLY A 396 -0.87 -23.06 6.35
C GLY A 396 -1.21 -21.85 5.47
N GLY A 397 -1.88 -22.08 4.35
CA GLY A 397 -2.21 -21.02 3.40
C GLY A 397 -1.06 -20.68 2.45
N GLY A 398 -1.31 -19.67 1.63
CA GLY A 398 -0.45 -19.33 0.50
C GLY A 398 0.05 -17.90 0.52
N HIS A 399 0.19 -17.33 -0.67
CA HIS A 399 0.70 -15.99 -0.89
C HIS A 399 -0.40 -14.92 -0.70
N THR A 400 -0.91 -14.79 0.53
CA THR A 400 -2.15 -14.05 0.82
C THR A 400 -2.01 -13.04 1.95
N TRP A 401 -2.88 -12.04 1.95
CA TRP A 401 -2.98 -11.06 3.04
C TRP A 401 -3.39 -11.68 4.39
N ILE A 402 -4.08 -12.83 4.39
CA ILE A 402 -4.42 -13.60 5.60
C ILE A 402 -3.13 -13.91 6.37
N ASN A 403 -2.18 -14.54 5.67
CA ASN A 403 -0.88 -14.90 6.19
C ASN A 403 -0.06 -13.67 6.60
N TRP A 404 -0.03 -12.61 5.78
CA TRP A 404 0.78 -11.42 6.10
C TRP A 404 0.28 -10.65 7.32
N ARG A 405 -1.03 -10.64 7.57
CA ARG A 405 -1.61 -10.13 8.82
C ARG A 405 -1.21 -10.97 10.03
N GLU A 406 -1.26 -12.29 9.91
CA GLU A 406 -0.79 -13.20 10.96
C GLU A 406 0.70 -12.97 11.26
N TYR A 407 1.53 -12.82 10.23
CA TYR A 407 2.96 -12.58 10.41
C TYR A 407 3.23 -11.24 11.08
N LEU A 408 2.51 -10.18 10.71
CA LEU A 408 2.64 -8.89 11.38
C LEU A 408 2.24 -8.99 12.86
N ASN A 409 1.15 -9.70 13.15
CA ASN A 409 0.65 -9.91 14.50
C ASN A 409 1.61 -10.73 15.39
N ASP A 410 2.34 -11.69 14.82
CA ASP A 410 3.37 -12.45 15.56
C ASP A 410 4.73 -11.75 15.61
N PHE A 411 5.09 -10.98 14.58
CA PHE A 411 6.36 -10.27 14.47
C PHE A 411 6.44 -9.04 15.37
N THR A 412 5.42 -8.18 15.36
CA THR A 412 5.47 -6.89 16.08
C THR A 412 5.62 -7.02 17.61
N PRO A 413 5.06 -8.04 18.30
CA PRO A 413 5.36 -8.27 19.72
C PRO A 413 6.81 -8.63 20.00
N ARG A 414 7.61 -9.05 19.01
CA ARG A 414 9.01 -9.45 19.19
C ARG A 414 9.99 -8.27 19.01
N LEU A 415 9.50 -7.13 18.54
CA LEU A 415 10.32 -5.97 18.20
C LEU A 415 10.78 -5.18 19.42
N PHE A 416 11.98 -4.62 19.32
CA PHE A 416 12.56 -3.64 20.24
C PHE A 416 12.65 -4.14 21.69
N LYS A 417 12.81 -5.45 21.87
CA LYS A 417 13.04 -6.12 23.16
C LYS A 417 14.50 -6.49 23.36
#